data_AF-A0A8V0XWJ4-F1
#
_entry.id   AF-A0A8V0XWJ4-F1
#
_cell.length_a   1.000
_cell.length_b   1.000
_cell.length_c   1.000
_cell.angle_alpha   90.00
_cell.angle_beta   90.00
_cell.angle_gamma   90.00
#
_symmetry.space_group_name_H-M   'P 1'
#
loop_
_entity.id
_entity.type
_entity.pdbx_description
1 polymer ?
#
loop_
_entity_poly.entity_id
_entity_poly.type
_entity_poly.pdbx_seq_one_letter_code
_entity_poly.pdbx_strand_id
1 'polypeptide(L)'
;MVEKRCPRLQRDGVYRWFSELPSPQRVEFLCGLLDLCIPLELRFLGACLEDLARKDYHSLRDSEIKANNPADLGSLTNLTDEVVRSKLLVSLALLGSAHREAAGVLFRTLTHIDSVINNYGLQLNEGRTGDEFLLLFTMASNHPAFSFHQKQVLRQELTQIQNIMASTSKNPSTSTLNSMATYPGCHK
;
A
#
# COMPACT_ATOMS: atom_id res chain seq x y z
N MET A 1 27.97 -3.85 35.56
CA MET A 1 26.73 -4.04 34.79
C MET A 1 26.49 -2.75 34.03
N VAL A 2 26.79 -2.72 32.73
CA VAL A 2 26.65 -1.51 31.91
C VAL A 2 25.17 -1.33 31.63
N GLU A 3 24.52 -0.37 32.30
CA GLU A 3 23.23 0.16 31.87
C GLU A 3 23.42 0.67 30.43
N LYS A 4 22.94 -0.10 29.45
CA LYS A 4 22.71 0.41 28.11
C LYS A 4 21.64 1.49 28.25
N ARG A 5 22.06 2.73 28.49
CA ARG A 5 21.19 3.89 28.36
C ARG A 5 20.70 3.91 26.92
N CYS A 6 19.45 3.49 26.71
CA CYS A 6 18.78 3.73 25.45
C CYS A 6 18.87 5.23 25.16
N PRO A 7 19.31 5.64 23.96
CA PRO A 7 19.32 7.05 23.61
C PRO A 7 17.92 7.64 23.85
N ARG A 8 17.85 8.80 24.51
CA ARG A 8 16.58 9.49 24.76
C ARG A 8 15.93 9.80 23.42
N LEU A 9 14.95 8.99 23.04
CA LEU A 9 14.16 9.20 21.85
C LEU A 9 13.37 10.51 22.03
N GLN A 10 13.60 11.49 21.17
CA GLN A 10 12.85 12.74 21.21
C GLN A 10 11.47 12.50 20.61
N ARG A 11 10.45 12.40 21.47
CA ARG A 11 9.05 12.13 21.08
C ARG A 11 8.58 13.01 19.91
N ASP A 12 8.86 14.31 19.98
CA ASP A 12 8.39 15.24 18.96
C ASP A 12 9.10 15.04 17.60
N GLY A 13 10.35 14.56 17.63
CA GLY A 13 11.09 14.16 16.44
C GLY A 13 10.46 12.93 15.77
N VAL A 14 10.04 11.95 16.57
CA VAL A 14 9.38 10.73 16.08
C VAL A 14 8.04 11.05 15.45
N TYR A 15 7.23 11.91 16.07
CA TYR A 15 5.93 12.30 15.53
C TYR A 15 6.07 13.06 14.21
N ARG A 16 7.04 13.97 14.11
CA ARG A 16 7.34 14.67 12.86
C ARG A 16 7.74 13.67 11.77
N TRP A 17 8.73 12.82 12.06
CA TRP A 17 9.18 11.79 11.12
C TRP A 17 8.02 10.89 10.67
N PHE A 18 7.21 10.37 11.59
CA PHE A 18 6.08 9.51 11.27
C PHE A 18 5.04 10.23 10.40
N SER A 19 4.80 11.53 10.63
CA SER A 19 3.86 12.32 9.84
C SER A 19 4.31 12.53 8.39
N GLU A 20 5.63 12.54 8.15
CA GLU A 20 6.24 12.70 6.84
C GLU A 20 6.27 11.39 6.03
N LEU A 21 6.05 10.24 6.67
CA LEU A 21 6.00 8.95 5.99
C LEU A 21 4.77 8.83 5.07
N PRO A 22 4.92 8.20 3.89
CA PRO A 22 3.80 7.88 3.02
C PRO A 22 2.90 6.82 3.69
N SER A 23 1.63 6.77 3.26
CA SER A 23 0.61 5.91 3.85
C SER A 23 1.02 4.44 4.02
N PRO A 24 1.62 3.76 3.01
CA PRO A 24 2.06 2.37 3.15
C PRO A 24 3.05 2.18 4.30
N GLN A 25 4.05 3.06 4.39
CA GLN A 25 5.10 2.97 5.43
C GLN A 25 4.54 3.24 6.83
N ARG A 26 3.56 4.14 6.96
CA ARG A 26 2.87 4.36 8.26
C ARG A 26 2.12 3.11 8.72
N VAL A 27 1.39 2.45 7.82
CA VAL A 27 0.66 1.22 8.12
C VAL A 27 1.62 0.11 8.51
N GLU A 28 2.67 -0.12 7.71
CA GLU A 28 3.68 -1.14 8.00
C GLU A 28 4.36 -0.89 9.35
N PHE A 29 4.76 0.35 9.63
CA PHE A 29 5.37 0.73 10.90
C PHE A 29 4.44 0.49 12.10
N LEU A 30 3.17 0.92 12.00
CA LEU A 30 2.18 0.69 13.06
C LEU A 30 1.93 -0.80 13.29
N CYS A 31 1.80 -1.61 12.23
CA CYS A 31 1.69 -3.06 12.35
C CYS A 31 2.90 -3.65 13.08
N GLY A 32 4.12 -3.22 12.72
CA GLY A 32 5.34 -3.65 13.38
C GLY A 32 5.40 -3.27 14.86
N LEU A 33 4.90 -2.08 15.24
CA LEU A 33 4.79 -1.70 16.66
C LEU A 33 3.77 -2.55 17.42
N LEU A 34 2.62 -2.83 16.81
CA LEU A 34 1.58 -3.66 17.42
C LEU A 34 2.06 -5.10 17.64
N ASP A 35 2.89 -5.65 16.74
CA ASP A 35 3.48 -6.99 16.91
C ASP A 35 4.45 -7.07 18.12
N LEU A 36 4.92 -5.94 18.64
CA LEU A 36 5.78 -5.86 19.83
C LEU A 36 4.99 -5.70 21.14
N CYS A 37 3.69 -5.40 21.06
CA CYS A 37 2.84 -5.17 22.22
C CYS A 37 2.43 -6.49 22.91
N ILE A 38 2.24 -6.42 24.23
CA ILE A 38 1.68 -7.54 24.99
C ILE A 38 0.14 -7.58 24.88
N PRO A 39 -0.53 -8.71 25.19
CA PRO A 39 -1.99 -8.83 25.02
C PRO A 39 -2.83 -7.76 25.73
N LEU A 40 -2.41 -7.31 26.92
CA LEU A 40 -3.11 -6.25 27.65
C LEU A 40 -3.01 -4.89 26.95
N GLU A 41 -1.83 -4.57 26.39
CA GLU A 41 -1.62 -3.34 25.63
C GLU A 41 -2.44 -3.35 24.34
N LEU A 42 -2.44 -4.49 23.61
CA LEU A 42 -3.27 -4.66 22.42
C LEU A 42 -4.76 -4.47 22.72
N ARG A 43 -5.24 -4.99 23.85
CA ARG A 43 -6.65 -4.81 24.27
C ARG A 43 -6.98 -3.35 24.56
N PHE A 44 -6.07 -2.64 25.21
CA PHE A 44 -6.22 -1.20 25.47
C PHE A 44 -6.19 -0.39 24.17
N LEU A 45 -5.19 -0.63 23.31
CA LEU A 45 -5.05 0.05 22.01
C LEU A 45 -6.27 -0.22 21.11
N GLY A 46 -6.83 -1.42 21.14
CA GLY A 46 -8.08 -1.74 20.43
C GLY A 46 -9.22 -0.79 20.82
N ALA A 47 -9.42 -0.53 22.11
CA ALA A 47 -10.45 0.41 22.57
C ALA A 47 -10.19 1.85 22.11
N CYS A 48 -8.92 2.30 22.11
CA CYS A 48 -8.55 3.61 21.58
C CYS A 48 -8.80 3.72 20.08
N LEU A 49 -8.46 2.68 19.30
CA LEU A 49 -8.68 2.65 17.86
C LEU A 49 -10.17 2.65 17.51
N GLU A 50 -10.98 1.85 18.22
CA GLU A 50 -12.44 1.83 18.07
C GLU A 50 -13.04 3.22 18.33
N ASP A 51 -12.56 3.94 19.35
CA ASP A 51 -13.04 5.27 19.68
C ASP A 51 -12.72 6.30 18.58
N LEU A 52 -11.50 6.26 18.06
CA LEU A 52 -11.07 7.13 16.97
C LEU A 52 -11.84 6.85 15.68
N ALA A 53 -12.05 5.57 15.35
CA ALA A 53 -12.68 5.13 14.10
C ALA A 53 -14.21 5.25 14.12
N ARG A 54 -14.86 5.29 15.29
CA ARG A 54 -16.33 5.29 15.42
C ARG A 54 -17.04 6.38 14.62
N LYS A 55 -16.36 7.51 14.38
CA LYS A 55 -16.90 8.67 13.65
C LYS A 55 -17.34 8.32 12.23
N ASP A 56 -16.64 7.40 11.59
CA ASP A 56 -16.86 7.08 10.18
C ASP A 56 -17.76 5.86 9.97
N TYR A 57 -18.18 5.17 11.05
CA TYR A 57 -18.92 3.90 10.97
C TYR A 57 -20.18 3.98 10.14
N HIS A 58 -21.00 5.03 10.33
CA HIS A 58 -22.22 5.19 9.56
C HIS A 58 -21.97 5.36 8.06
N SER A 59 -20.93 6.13 7.71
CA SER A 59 -20.59 6.39 6.30
C SER A 59 -19.97 5.18 5.60
N LEU A 60 -19.28 4.31 6.34
CA LEU A 60 -18.58 3.17 5.79
C LEU A 60 -19.37 1.85 5.87
N ARG A 61 -20.51 1.84 6.55
CA ARG A 61 -21.30 0.62 6.80
C ARG A 61 -21.63 -0.19 5.55
N ASP A 62 -22.09 0.47 4.48
CA ASP A 62 -22.43 -0.25 3.24
C ASP A 62 -21.19 -0.80 2.54
N SER A 63 -20.08 -0.09 2.63
CA SER A 63 -18.78 -0.54 2.11
C SER A 63 -18.23 -1.71 2.91
N GLU A 64 -18.41 -1.71 4.23
CA GLU A 64 -18.03 -2.81 5.12
C GLU A 64 -18.82 -4.08 4.81
N ILE A 65 -20.14 -3.96 4.60
CA ILE A 65 -20.98 -5.10 4.19
C ILE A 65 -20.44 -5.74 2.90
N LYS A 66 -20.15 -4.91 1.89
CA LYS A 66 -19.59 -5.37 0.60
C LYS A 66 -18.18 -5.96 0.76
N ALA A 67 -17.34 -5.35 1.60
CA ALA A 67 -15.97 -5.81 1.87
C ALA A 67 -15.92 -7.21 2.48
N ASN A 68 -16.97 -7.62 3.20
CA ASN A 68 -17.07 -8.92 3.84
C ASN A 68 -17.91 -9.93 3.06
N ASN A 69 -18.37 -9.58 1.85
CA ASN A 69 -19.13 -10.44 0.95
C ASN A 69 -18.28 -10.88 -0.27
N PRO A 70 -17.93 -12.17 -0.39
CA PRO A 70 -17.14 -12.69 -1.51
C PRO A 70 -17.75 -12.40 -2.90
N ALA A 71 -19.07 -12.40 -3.03
CA ALA A 71 -19.75 -12.17 -4.31
C ALA A 71 -19.57 -10.73 -4.80
N ASP A 72 -19.69 -9.76 -3.89
CA ASP A 72 -19.50 -8.34 -4.21
C ASP A 72 -18.04 -8.06 -4.61
N LEU A 73 -17.08 -8.67 -3.89
CA LEU A 73 -15.65 -8.56 -4.18
C LEU A 73 -15.25 -9.18 -5.51
N GLY A 74 -15.94 -10.24 -5.95
CA GLY A 74 -15.66 -10.92 -7.22
C GLY A 74 -15.81 -10.03 -8.45
N SER A 75 -16.50 -8.90 -8.32
CA SER A 75 -16.64 -7.89 -9.39
C SER A 75 -15.43 -6.96 -9.53
N LEU A 76 -14.55 -6.91 -8.52
CA LEU A 76 -13.40 -6.00 -8.46
C LEU A 76 -12.15 -6.66 -9.05
N THR A 77 -12.09 -6.78 -10.38
CA THR A 77 -11.01 -7.53 -11.06
C THR A 77 -10.00 -6.65 -11.77
N ASN A 78 -10.41 -5.47 -12.27
CA ASN A 78 -9.54 -4.63 -13.08
C ASN A 78 -8.72 -3.65 -12.24
N LEU A 79 -7.50 -4.04 -11.85
CA LEU A 79 -6.57 -3.21 -11.08
C LEU A 79 -6.04 -1.98 -11.83
N THR A 80 -6.26 -1.88 -13.14
CA THR A 80 -5.88 -0.69 -13.92
C THR A 80 -6.87 0.46 -13.74
N ASP A 81 -8.07 0.18 -13.24
CA ASP A 81 -9.13 1.17 -13.00
C ASP A 81 -8.98 1.78 -11.60
N GLU A 82 -8.80 3.10 -11.54
CA GLU A 82 -8.66 3.87 -10.30
C GLU A 82 -9.84 3.66 -9.33
N VAL A 83 -11.06 3.52 -9.86
CA VAL A 83 -12.26 3.31 -9.05
C VAL A 83 -12.23 1.92 -8.42
N VAL A 84 -11.80 0.90 -9.17
CA VAL A 84 -11.64 -0.46 -8.66
C VAL A 84 -10.55 -0.52 -7.59
N ARG A 85 -9.39 0.11 -7.82
CA ARG A 85 -8.32 0.19 -6.81
C ARG A 85 -8.78 0.89 -5.53
N SER A 86 -9.49 2.01 -5.67
CA SER A 86 -10.06 2.74 -4.53
C SER A 86 -11.02 1.87 -3.72
N LYS A 87 -11.89 1.12 -4.40
CA LYS A 87 -12.80 0.16 -3.75
C LYS A 87 -12.02 -0.97 -3.06
N LEU A 88 -10.97 -1.51 -3.67
CA LEU A 88 -10.15 -2.56 -3.07
C LEU A 88 -9.41 -2.08 -1.81
N LEU A 89 -8.91 -0.84 -1.81
CA LEU A 89 -8.31 -0.22 -0.62
C LEU A 89 -9.32 -0.13 0.52
N VAL A 90 -10.53 0.37 0.23
CA VAL A 90 -11.62 0.44 1.21
C VAL A 90 -12.03 -0.96 1.68
N SER A 91 -12.12 -1.93 0.76
CA SER A 91 -12.46 -3.31 1.10
C SER A 91 -11.41 -3.95 2.01
N LEU A 92 -10.12 -3.74 1.77
CA LEU A 92 -9.07 -4.23 2.67
C LEU A 92 -9.08 -3.53 4.03
N ALA A 93 -9.44 -2.24 4.09
CA ALA A 93 -9.55 -1.50 5.35
C ALA A 93 -10.71 -2.00 6.23
N LEU A 94 -11.80 -2.46 5.60
CA LEU A 94 -13.05 -2.85 6.26
C LEU A 94 -13.26 -4.38 6.32
N LEU A 95 -12.29 -5.16 5.83
CA LEU A 95 -12.34 -6.61 5.88
C LEU A 95 -12.18 -7.07 7.33
N GLY A 96 -13.14 -7.84 7.84
CA GLY A 96 -13.06 -8.39 9.19
C GLY A 96 -12.00 -9.49 9.28
N SER A 97 -11.32 -9.56 10.43
CA SER A 97 -10.18 -10.46 10.66
C SER A 97 -10.49 -11.96 10.47
N ALA A 98 -11.74 -12.37 10.58
CA ALA A 98 -12.17 -13.76 10.42
C ALA A 98 -12.69 -14.10 9.01
N HIS A 99 -12.84 -13.13 8.10
CA HIS A 99 -13.47 -13.33 6.80
C HIS A 99 -12.48 -13.89 5.76
N ARG A 100 -12.09 -15.15 5.95
CA ARG A 100 -11.10 -15.84 5.10
C ARG A 100 -11.55 -16.05 3.66
N GLU A 101 -12.84 -16.24 3.43
CA GLU A 101 -13.38 -16.44 2.08
C GLU A 101 -13.27 -15.16 1.24
N ALA A 102 -13.71 -14.04 1.81
CA ALA A 102 -13.57 -12.71 1.21
C ALA A 102 -12.09 -12.35 0.99
N ALA A 103 -11.23 -12.60 1.98
CA ALA A 103 -9.79 -12.47 1.84
C ALA A 103 -9.22 -13.33 0.70
N GLY A 104 -9.77 -14.54 0.51
CA GLY A 104 -9.40 -15.42 -0.60
C GLY A 104 -9.75 -14.85 -1.99
N VAL A 105 -10.88 -14.15 -2.11
CA VAL A 105 -11.22 -13.42 -3.35
C VAL A 105 -10.23 -12.28 -3.60
N LEU A 106 -9.99 -11.43 -2.60
CA LEU A 106 -9.02 -10.34 -2.70
C LEU A 106 -7.62 -10.84 -3.02
N PHE A 107 -7.20 -11.94 -2.41
CA PHE A 107 -5.91 -12.58 -2.69
C PHE A 107 -5.81 -12.93 -4.17
N ARG A 108 -6.79 -13.64 -4.72
CA ARG A 108 -6.80 -14.02 -6.14
C ARG A 108 -6.79 -12.81 -7.05
N THR A 109 -7.55 -11.76 -6.74
CA THR A 109 -7.52 -10.50 -7.49
C THR A 109 -6.12 -9.88 -7.50
N LEU A 110 -5.49 -9.77 -6.32
CA LEU A 110 -4.18 -9.13 -6.17
C LEU A 110 -3.03 -9.95 -6.77
N THR A 111 -3.16 -11.29 -6.82
CA THR A 111 -2.12 -12.19 -7.32
C THR A 111 -2.41 -12.77 -8.70
N HIS A 112 -3.39 -12.26 -9.45
CA HIS A 112 -3.64 -12.74 -10.82
C HIS A 112 -2.57 -12.16 -11.78
N ILE A 113 -1.44 -12.88 -11.88
CA ILE A 113 -0.14 -12.44 -12.41
C ILE A 113 -0.09 -12.11 -13.92
N ASP A 114 -1.00 -12.61 -14.75
CA ASP A 114 -0.94 -12.34 -16.21
C ASP A 114 -1.12 -10.86 -16.60
N SER A 115 -1.75 -10.06 -15.72
CA SER A 115 -1.86 -8.60 -15.88
C SER A 115 -0.76 -7.83 -15.17
N VAL A 116 0.02 -8.47 -14.28
CA VAL A 116 0.87 -7.80 -13.29
C VAL A 116 2.19 -7.28 -13.86
N ILE A 117 2.89 -8.09 -14.63
CA ILE A 117 4.26 -7.72 -15.04
C ILE A 117 4.27 -6.83 -16.30
N ASN A 118 3.32 -7.02 -17.21
CA ASN A 118 3.28 -6.29 -18.49
C ASN A 118 2.52 -4.95 -18.44
N ASN A 119 1.54 -4.77 -17.52
CA ASN A 119 0.79 -3.50 -17.40
C ASN A 119 1.26 -2.61 -16.23
N TYR A 120 1.72 -3.16 -15.10
CA TYR A 120 2.06 -2.33 -13.94
C TYR A 120 3.30 -1.50 -14.19
N GLY A 121 4.26 -1.98 -14.99
CA GLY A 121 5.45 -1.21 -15.35
C GLY A 121 5.13 0.14 -16.01
N LEU A 122 4.00 0.26 -16.74
CA LEU A 122 3.56 1.52 -17.34
C LEU A 122 2.75 2.38 -16.35
N GLN A 123 1.85 1.76 -15.57
CA GLN A 123 0.95 2.48 -14.67
C GLN A 123 1.59 2.91 -13.35
N LEU A 124 2.59 2.17 -12.84
CA LEU A 124 3.33 2.52 -11.62
C LEU A 124 4.21 3.77 -11.79
N ASN A 125 4.47 4.22 -13.03
CA ASN A 125 5.18 5.47 -13.29
C ASN A 125 4.36 6.72 -12.93
N GLU A 126 3.04 6.58 -12.82
CA GLU A 126 2.19 7.62 -12.28
C GLU A 126 2.24 7.52 -10.76
N GLY A 127 2.96 8.42 -10.09
CA GLY A 127 3.27 8.31 -8.65
C GLY A 127 2.09 7.94 -7.75
N ARG A 128 0.90 8.50 -8.02
CA ARG A 128 -0.34 8.18 -7.28
C ARG A 128 -0.77 6.71 -7.43
N THR A 129 -0.68 6.16 -8.64
CA THR A 129 -0.98 4.75 -8.90
C THR A 129 0.00 3.85 -8.16
N GLY A 130 1.30 4.19 -8.17
CA GLY A 130 2.32 3.47 -7.40
C GLY A 130 2.01 3.40 -5.91
N ASP A 131 1.66 4.54 -5.31
CA ASP A 131 1.32 4.63 -3.89
C ASP A 131 0.08 3.79 -3.51
N GLU A 132 -0.95 3.78 -4.37
CA GLU A 132 -2.15 2.95 -4.16
C GLU A 132 -1.81 1.45 -4.19
N PHE A 133 -0.97 1.01 -5.12
CA PHE A 133 -0.50 -0.37 -5.17
C PHE A 133 0.35 -0.74 -3.96
N LEU A 134 1.32 0.11 -3.58
CA LEU A 134 2.11 -0.11 -2.38
C LEU A 134 1.20 -0.25 -1.14
N LEU A 135 0.18 0.60 -1.01
CA LEU A 135 -0.75 0.53 0.11
C LEU A 135 -1.59 -0.75 0.09
N LEU A 136 -2.15 -1.13 -1.07
CA LEU A 136 -2.93 -2.36 -1.24
C LEU A 136 -2.14 -3.58 -0.75
N PHE A 137 -0.92 -3.77 -1.26
CA PHE A 137 -0.10 -4.92 -0.92
C PHE A 137 0.45 -4.86 0.51
N THR A 138 0.73 -3.66 1.04
CA THR A 138 1.12 -3.49 2.44
C THR A 138 -0.01 -3.86 3.40
N MET A 139 -1.24 -3.43 3.13
CA MET A 139 -2.40 -3.80 3.93
C MET A 139 -2.66 -5.30 3.84
N ALA A 140 -2.75 -5.85 2.62
CA ALA A 140 -3.07 -7.26 2.40
C ALA A 140 -2.03 -8.21 3.04
N SER A 141 -0.73 -7.89 2.94
CA SER A 141 0.35 -8.71 3.50
C SER A 141 0.39 -8.72 5.03
N ASN A 142 -0.16 -7.70 5.69
CA ASN A 142 -0.24 -7.62 7.16
C ASN A 142 -1.62 -8.08 7.70
N HIS A 143 -2.67 -8.05 6.87
CA HIS A 143 -4.05 -8.23 7.29
C HIS A 143 -4.37 -9.63 7.87
N PRO A 144 -4.98 -9.75 9.06
CA PRO A 144 -5.15 -11.02 9.78
C PRO A 144 -6.04 -12.06 9.09
N ALA A 145 -6.97 -11.64 8.22
CA ALA A 145 -7.84 -12.58 7.50
C ALA A 145 -7.11 -13.43 6.44
N PHE A 146 -5.91 -13.02 6.00
CA PHE A 146 -5.09 -13.80 5.08
C PHE A 146 -4.30 -14.86 5.85
N SER A 147 -4.20 -16.05 5.26
CA SER A 147 -3.33 -17.11 5.76
C SER A 147 -1.85 -16.71 5.69
N PHE A 148 -1.01 -17.38 6.47
CA PHE A 148 0.44 -17.18 6.43
C PHE A 148 1.01 -17.28 5.01
N HIS A 149 0.59 -18.30 4.26
CA HIS A 149 1.02 -18.50 2.88
C HIS A 149 0.61 -17.33 1.97
N GLN A 150 -0.65 -16.90 2.04
CA GLN A 150 -1.13 -15.75 1.25
C GLN A 150 -0.35 -14.48 1.59
N LYS A 151 -0.09 -14.22 2.88
CA LYS A 151 0.74 -13.08 3.31
C LYS A 151 2.14 -13.14 2.72
N GLN A 152 2.77 -14.32 2.69
CA GLN A 152 4.11 -14.48 2.13
C GLN A 152 4.15 -14.16 0.64
N VAL A 153 3.18 -14.65 -0.14
CA VAL A 153 3.06 -14.33 -1.58
C VAL A 153 2.84 -12.83 -1.78
N LEU A 154 1.92 -12.22 -1.04
CA LEU A 154 1.66 -10.78 -1.11
C LEU A 154 2.89 -9.93 -0.76
N ARG A 155 3.74 -10.38 0.18
CA ARG A 155 5.02 -9.71 0.49
C ARG A 155 6.03 -9.81 -0.65
N GLN A 156 6.05 -10.94 -1.36
CA GLN A 156 6.90 -11.10 -2.53
C GLN A 156 6.47 -10.14 -3.65
N GLU A 157 5.17 -10.04 -3.91
CA GLU A 157 4.61 -9.08 -4.88
C GLU A 157 4.90 -7.63 -4.47
N LEU A 158 4.73 -7.27 -3.20
CA LEU A 158 5.09 -5.94 -2.68
C LEU A 158 6.55 -5.59 -2.95
N THR A 159 7.47 -6.55 -2.73
CA THR A 159 8.90 -6.38 -2.98
C THR A 159 9.19 -6.15 -4.47
N GLN A 160 8.49 -6.86 -5.36
CA GLN A 160 8.63 -6.66 -6.80
C GLN A 160 8.17 -5.25 -7.21
N ILE A 161 7.02 -4.79 -6.70
CA ILE A 161 6.50 -3.43 -6.97
C ILE A 161 7.51 -2.36 -6.53
N GLN A 162 8.07 -2.50 -5.31
CA GLN A 162 9.09 -1.59 -4.80
C GLN A 162 10.35 -1.57 -5.69
N ASN A 163 10.81 -2.73 -6.17
CA ASN A 163 11.96 -2.82 -7.06
C ASN A 163 11.71 -2.13 -8.41
N ILE A 164 10.54 -2.34 -9.02
CA ILE A 164 10.13 -1.68 -10.27
C ILE A 164 10.15 -0.16 -10.09
N MET A 165 9.52 0.36 -9.03
CA MET A 165 9.47 1.80 -8.73
C MET A 165 10.87 2.39 -8.42
N ALA A 166 11.76 1.63 -7.79
CA ALA A 166 13.12 2.06 -7.55
C ALA A 166 13.97 2.12 -8.84
N SER A 167 13.68 1.25 -9.82
CA SER A 167 14.38 1.23 -11.10
C SER A 167 13.95 2.36 -12.03
N THR A 168 12.69 2.78 -12.00
CA THR A 168 12.17 3.88 -12.85
C THR A 168 12.70 5.24 -12.41
N SER A 169 13.00 5.42 -11.11
CA SER A 169 13.64 6.64 -10.59
C SER A 169 15.11 6.82 -11.00
N LYS A 170 15.78 5.78 -11.53
CA LYS A 170 17.23 5.82 -11.86
C LYS A 170 17.53 6.14 -13.33
N ASN A 171 16.52 6.39 -14.17
CA ASN A 171 16.71 6.83 -15.56
C ASN A 171 16.43 8.34 -15.72
N PRO A 172 17.42 9.23 -15.51
CA PRO A 172 17.33 10.56 -16.09
C PRO A 172 17.48 10.39 -17.60
N SER A 173 16.41 10.67 -18.34
CA SER A 173 16.45 10.80 -19.80
C SER A 173 17.50 11.84 -20.19
N THR A 174 18.66 11.37 -20.68
CA THR A 174 19.54 12.17 -21.52
C THR A 174 18.84 12.39 -22.85
N SER A 175 17.98 13.41 -22.92
CA SER A 175 17.55 14.00 -24.19
C SER A 175 18.71 14.84 -24.73
N THR A 176 19.56 14.17 -25.49
CA THR A 176 20.61 14.80 -26.33
C THR A 176 19.94 15.77 -27.30
N LEU A 177 20.05 17.07 -27.01
CA LEU A 177 19.83 18.14 -27.98
C LEU A 177 20.89 18.00 -29.07
N ASN A 178 20.50 17.53 -30.25
CA ASN A 178 21.28 17.72 -31.48
C ASN A 178 20.35 17.70 -32.69
N SER A 179 20.02 18.89 -33.20
CA SER A 179 19.98 19.21 -34.64
C SER A 179 19.28 20.57 -34.80
N MET A 180 20.05 21.59 -35.19
CA MET A 180 19.75 22.47 -36.34
C MET A 180 20.76 23.62 -36.36
N ALA A 181 21.88 23.40 -37.06
CA ALA A 181 22.66 24.49 -37.62
C ALA A 181 22.09 24.79 -39.01
N THR A 182 21.26 25.81 -39.10
CA THR A 182 20.71 26.34 -40.34
C THR A 182 21.74 27.29 -40.95
N TYR A 183 22.34 26.93 -42.09
CA TYR A 183 22.92 27.91 -43.01
C TYR A 183 21.82 28.41 -43.94
N PRO A 184 21.82 29.72 -44.27
CA PRO A 184 21.69 30.06 -45.68
C PRO A 184 22.60 31.22 -46.13
N GLY A 185 23.22 31.02 -47.29
CA GLY A 185 23.03 31.94 -48.43
C GLY A 185 23.94 33.16 -48.54
N CYS A 186 24.87 33.08 -49.51
CA CYS A 186 25.40 34.18 -50.33
C CYS A 186 24.45 35.37 -50.50
N HIS A 187 24.99 36.59 -50.53
CA HIS A 187 24.90 37.50 -51.69
C HIS A 187 25.82 38.74 -51.53
N LYS A 188 26.65 38.93 -52.57
CA LYS A 188 27.41 40.11 -53.03
C LYS A 188 28.66 40.53 -52.25
#